data_AF-A0A958U289-F1
#
_entry.id   AF-A0A958U289-F1
#
_cell.length_a   1.000
_cell.length_b   1.000
_cell.length_c   1.000
_cell.angle_alpha   90.00
_cell.angle_beta   90.00
_cell.angle_gamma   90.00
#
_symmetry.space_group_name_H-M   'P 1'
#
loop_
_entity.id
_entity.type
_entity.pdbx_description
1 polymer ?
#
loop_
_entity_poly.entity_id
_entity_poly.type
_entity_poly.pdbx_seq_one_letter_code
_entity_poly.pdbx_strand_id
1 'polypeptide(L)'
;MKFCSSFLILFSVLFFSCNKDDGSPQEEQELSATNFYALKVGNSWRYEYFQRIGQTDEFESLNAFDDVTITGTSEVNNNTYFTFETTTSGNDGTNSSLPPNGVALKKFRDSLGYLVDEGGIIYFSTLNPNQEYLRKEGVGFDSYGLLKESLESLNTPAGNFICSVNVWFGKLEDGSKAPFRDYNIYSEEIGQIKTTYSFASVPLYRAERILVSYDLNN
;
A
#
# COMPACT_ATOMS: atom_id res chain seq x y z
N MET A 1 -81.50 -35.04 16.93
CA MET A 1 -81.61 -34.37 18.24
C MET A 1 -80.24 -33.79 18.60
N LYS A 2 -80.19 -32.46 18.79
CA LYS A 2 -79.27 -31.64 19.62
C LYS A 2 -77.74 -31.84 19.39
N PHE A 3 -77.06 -30.99 18.61
CA PHE A 3 -76.45 -29.69 18.98
C PHE A 3 -75.58 -29.68 20.25
N CYS A 4 -74.27 -29.52 20.05
CA CYS A 4 -73.29 -28.87 20.96
C CYS A 4 -72.04 -28.55 20.11
N SER A 5 -71.92 -27.38 19.49
CA SER A 5 -71.48 -26.08 20.03
C SER A 5 -69.98 -26.00 20.36
N SER A 6 -69.26 -25.32 19.45
CA SER A 6 -68.16 -24.37 19.63
C SER A 6 -67.03 -24.64 20.65
N PHE A 7 -65.77 -24.61 20.17
CA PHE A 7 -64.97 -23.39 20.34
C PHE A 7 -63.83 -23.30 19.32
N LEU A 8 -63.73 -22.11 18.77
CA LEU A 8 -62.83 -21.59 17.74
C LEU A 8 -61.61 -21.00 18.45
N ILE A 9 -60.37 -21.39 18.12
CA ILE A 9 -59.20 -20.52 18.36
C ILE A 9 -58.35 -20.49 17.10
N LEU A 10 -58.61 -19.44 16.33
CA LEU A 10 -57.87 -18.95 15.19
C LEU A 10 -56.61 -18.25 15.72
N PHE A 11 -55.43 -18.87 15.60
CA PHE A 11 -54.17 -18.19 15.91
C PHE A 11 -53.73 -17.41 14.67
N SER A 12 -54.35 -16.23 14.48
CA SER A 12 -53.88 -15.20 13.56
C SER A 12 -53.04 -14.22 14.38
N VAL A 13 -51.72 -14.30 14.25
CA VAL A 13 -50.80 -13.28 14.76
C VAL A 13 -50.11 -12.64 13.57
N LEU A 14 -50.83 -11.68 13.01
CA LEU A 14 -50.36 -10.36 12.59
C LEU A 14 -48.91 -10.29 12.07
N PHE A 15 -48.80 -10.24 10.75
CA PHE A 15 -47.69 -9.61 10.04
C PHE A 15 -47.56 -8.15 10.50
N PHE A 16 -46.51 -7.84 11.26
CA PHE A 16 -46.05 -6.46 11.40
C PHE A 16 -45.35 -6.05 10.11
N SER A 17 -46.14 -5.55 9.14
CA SER A 17 -45.63 -4.74 8.04
C SER A 17 -45.34 -3.34 8.59
N CYS A 18 -44.09 -3.09 8.96
CA CYS A 18 -43.62 -1.74 9.27
C CYS A 18 -43.59 -0.94 7.95
N ASN A 19 -44.67 -0.21 7.69
CA ASN A 19 -44.65 0.94 6.79
C ASN A 19 -44.30 2.17 7.64
N LYS A 20 -43.06 2.62 7.54
CA LYS A 20 -42.73 4.04 7.71
C LYS A 20 -41.75 4.41 6.61
N ASP A 21 -42.37 4.96 5.57
CA ASP A 21 -41.79 5.98 4.72
C ASP A 21 -41.36 7.13 5.62
N ASP A 22 -40.06 7.34 5.74
CA ASP A 22 -39.44 8.64 5.99
C ASP A 22 -38.15 8.56 5.18
N GLY A 23 -38.20 9.10 3.96
CA GLY A 23 -37.05 9.32 3.12
C GLY A 23 -36.05 10.25 3.81
N SER A 24 -35.20 9.70 4.67
CA SER A 24 -33.83 10.17 4.74
C SER A 24 -33.17 9.71 3.45
N PRO A 25 -32.48 10.58 2.69
CA PRO A 25 -31.43 10.07 1.83
C PRO A 25 -30.57 9.19 2.75
N GLN A 26 -30.48 7.90 2.47
CA GLN A 26 -29.23 7.24 2.78
C GLN A 26 -28.22 8.14 2.08
N GLU A 27 -27.49 8.94 2.86
CA GLU A 27 -26.11 9.19 2.52
C GLU A 27 -25.55 7.77 2.34
N GLU A 28 -25.61 7.27 1.09
CA GLU A 28 -24.42 6.72 0.51
C GLU A 28 -23.34 7.70 0.93
N GLN A 29 -22.66 7.38 2.03
CA GLN A 29 -21.25 7.66 2.11
C GLN A 29 -20.70 7.01 0.84
N GLU A 30 -20.74 7.77 -0.26
CA GLU A 30 -19.60 7.87 -1.12
C GLU A 30 -18.45 8.22 -0.19
N LEU A 31 -17.89 7.17 0.44
CA LEU A 31 -16.46 7.02 0.51
C LEU A 31 -16.02 7.18 -0.94
N SER A 32 -15.90 8.44 -1.37
CA SER A 32 -14.90 8.89 -2.31
C SER A 32 -13.64 8.26 -1.77
N ALA A 33 -13.35 7.04 -2.24
CA ALA A 33 -12.17 6.31 -1.85
C ALA A 33 -11.04 7.20 -2.36
N THR A 34 -10.46 7.99 -1.45
CA THR A 34 -9.33 8.83 -1.79
C THR A 34 -8.31 7.91 -2.45
N ASN A 35 -7.88 8.26 -3.66
CA ASN A 35 -6.94 7.45 -4.42
C ASN A 35 -5.55 7.65 -3.83
N PHE A 36 -5.37 7.23 -2.57
CA PHE A 36 -4.17 7.48 -1.77
C PHE A 36 -2.92 7.01 -2.50
N TYR A 37 -3.03 5.88 -3.20
CA TYR A 37 -1.95 5.25 -3.95
C TYR A 37 -1.81 5.74 -5.40
N ALA A 38 -2.65 6.70 -5.83
CA ALA A 38 -2.67 7.24 -7.19
C ALA A 38 -2.80 6.16 -8.28
N LEU A 39 -3.62 5.12 -8.03
CA LEU A 39 -3.89 4.03 -8.96
C LEU A 39 -4.81 4.50 -10.10
N LYS A 40 -4.21 5.04 -11.16
CA LYS A 40 -4.90 5.44 -12.39
C LYS A 40 -4.00 5.21 -13.60
N VAL A 41 -4.57 4.63 -14.66
CA VAL A 41 -3.83 4.38 -15.91
C VAL A 41 -3.29 5.68 -16.49
N GLY A 42 -2.02 5.66 -16.86
CA GLY A 42 -1.26 6.76 -17.41
C GLY A 42 -0.61 7.69 -16.37
N ASN A 43 -0.86 7.51 -15.07
CA ASN A 43 -0.03 8.14 -14.05
C ASN A 43 1.41 7.60 -14.16
N SER A 44 2.38 8.49 -13.95
CA SER A 44 3.81 8.17 -14.03
C SER A 44 4.66 8.90 -12.99
N TRP A 45 5.79 8.29 -12.65
CA TRP A 45 6.76 8.78 -11.68
C TRP A 45 8.17 8.47 -12.16
N ARG A 46 9.11 9.37 -11.87
CA ARG A 46 10.54 9.14 -12.02
C ARG A 46 11.20 9.15 -10.64
N TYR A 47 11.97 8.12 -10.36
CA TYR A 47 12.76 8.02 -9.14
C TYR A 47 14.25 7.97 -9.44
N GLU A 48 15.06 8.44 -8.50
CA GLU A 48 16.51 8.33 -8.52
C GLU A 48 16.99 7.54 -7.30
N TYR A 49 18.05 6.75 -7.52
CA TYR A 49 18.69 5.97 -6.49
C TYR A 49 19.92 6.67 -5.90
N PHE A 50 20.07 6.54 -4.59
CA PHE A 50 21.17 7.08 -3.81
C PHE A 50 21.78 5.99 -2.94
N GLN A 51 23.08 6.09 -2.66
CA GLN A 51 23.80 5.21 -1.73
C GLN A 51 24.36 5.99 -0.55
N ARG A 52 24.32 5.37 0.63
CA ARG A 52 24.91 5.91 1.86
C ARG A 52 26.44 5.94 1.76
N ILE A 53 27.04 7.05 2.18
CA ILE A 53 28.49 7.21 2.25
C ILE A 53 29.02 6.63 3.57
N GLY A 54 29.59 5.42 3.52
CA GLY A 54 30.17 4.77 4.71
C GLY A 54 29.15 4.53 5.84
N GLN A 55 29.37 5.15 6.99
CA GLN A 55 28.46 5.12 8.16
C GLN A 55 27.89 6.52 8.50
N THR A 56 27.96 7.48 7.59
CA THR A 56 27.38 8.82 7.78
C THR A 56 25.89 8.80 7.43
N ASP A 57 25.18 9.90 7.70
CA ASP A 57 23.81 10.15 7.23
C ASP A 57 23.75 10.82 5.85
N GLU A 58 24.89 10.86 5.14
CA GLU A 58 25.00 11.44 3.82
C GLU A 58 24.80 10.38 2.74
N PHE A 59 24.23 10.82 1.62
CA PHE A 59 23.89 10.00 0.46
C PHE A 59 24.44 10.63 -0.81
N GLU A 60 24.99 9.80 -1.68
CA GLU A 60 25.42 10.20 -3.03
C GLU A 60 24.52 9.58 -4.09
N SER A 61 24.27 10.33 -5.16
CA SER A 61 23.51 9.85 -6.31
C SER A 61 24.28 8.71 -6.99
N LEU A 62 23.53 7.68 -7.39
CA LEU A 62 24.04 6.59 -8.21
C LEU A 62 23.83 6.84 -9.71
N ASN A 63 23.22 7.97 -10.10
CA ASN A 63 22.78 8.27 -11.47
C ASN A 63 21.98 7.12 -12.11
N ALA A 64 21.24 6.38 -11.28
CA ALA A 64 20.36 5.30 -11.69
C ALA A 64 18.91 5.68 -11.39
N PHE A 65 18.02 5.34 -12.31
CA PHE A 65 16.64 5.82 -12.31
C PHE A 65 15.65 4.71 -12.57
N ASP A 66 14.48 4.82 -11.93
CA ASP A 66 13.27 4.09 -12.29
C ASP A 66 12.28 5.07 -12.91
N ASP A 67 11.85 4.77 -14.14
CA ASP A 67 10.68 5.39 -14.75
C ASP A 67 9.50 4.44 -14.61
N VAL A 68 8.48 4.85 -13.84
CA VAL A 68 7.33 4.02 -13.46
C VAL A 68 6.06 4.58 -14.09
N THR A 69 5.30 3.77 -14.79
CA THR A 69 4.01 4.16 -15.39
C THR A 69 2.95 3.09 -15.15
N ILE A 70 1.71 3.50 -14.86
CA ILE A 70 0.57 2.56 -14.85
C ILE A 70 0.06 2.39 -16.28
N THR A 71 0.33 1.24 -16.90
CA THR A 71 0.07 1.00 -18.33
C THR A 71 -1.29 0.36 -18.62
N GLY A 72 -1.97 -0.17 -17.61
CA GLY A 72 -3.30 -0.75 -17.78
C GLY A 72 -3.84 -1.41 -16.52
N THR A 73 -4.98 -2.08 -16.68
CA THR A 73 -5.61 -2.88 -15.62
C THR A 73 -5.84 -4.32 -16.07
N SER A 74 -5.97 -5.24 -15.10
CA SER A 74 -6.39 -6.62 -15.36
C SER A 74 -7.19 -7.16 -14.18
N GLU A 75 -8.20 -8.00 -14.45
CA GLU A 75 -8.98 -8.69 -13.43
C GLU A 75 -8.31 -10.01 -13.03
N VAL A 76 -8.13 -10.22 -11.73
CA VAL A 76 -7.66 -11.49 -11.15
C VAL A 76 -8.51 -11.82 -9.93
N ASN A 77 -9.21 -12.96 -9.96
CA ASN A 77 -10.12 -13.40 -8.89
C ASN A 77 -11.14 -12.32 -8.47
N ASN A 78 -11.76 -11.66 -9.45
CA ASN A 78 -12.71 -10.54 -9.28
C ASN A 78 -12.13 -9.30 -8.59
N ASN A 79 -10.81 -9.12 -8.62
CA ASN A 79 -10.17 -7.90 -8.19
C ASN A 79 -9.49 -7.21 -9.37
N THR A 80 -9.71 -5.90 -9.48
CA THR A 80 -9.01 -5.05 -10.44
C THR A 80 -7.59 -4.76 -9.94
N TYR A 81 -6.59 -5.17 -10.72
CA TYR A 81 -5.19 -4.82 -10.51
C TYR A 81 -4.72 -3.82 -11.55
N PHE A 82 -3.89 -2.86 -11.13
CA PHE A 82 -3.20 -1.89 -11.96
C PHE A 82 -1.79 -2.38 -12.27
N THR A 83 -1.42 -2.38 -13.55
CA THR A 83 -0.11 -2.84 -14.02
C THR A 83 0.86 -1.66 -14.01
N PHE A 84 1.89 -1.75 -13.17
CA PHE A 84 3.01 -0.83 -13.09
C PHE A 84 4.13 -1.38 -13.96
N GLU A 85 4.50 -0.64 -14.99
CA GLU A 85 5.71 -0.86 -15.76
C GLU A 85 6.81 0.02 -15.19
N THR A 86 7.93 -0.60 -14.79
CA THR A 86 9.12 0.10 -14.31
C THR A 86 10.26 -0.14 -15.27
N THR A 87 10.80 0.92 -15.85
CA THR A 87 12.04 0.90 -16.63
C THR A 87 13.18 1.38 -15.77
N THR A 88 14.11 0.49 -15.43
CA THR A 88 15.33 0.82 -14.71
C THR A 88 16.45 1.14 -15.69
N SER A 89 17.17 2.23 -15.44
CA SER A 89 18.35 2.65 -16.22
C SER A 89 19.47 3.16 -15.32
N GLY A 90 20.70 3.18 -15.84
CA GLY A 90 21.86 3.76 -15.15
C GLY A 90 22.59 2.82 -14.17
N ASN A 91 22.11 1.59 -13.95
CA ASN A 91 22.87 0.59 -13.19
C ASN A 91 23.96 -0.02 -14.09
N ASP A 92 25.23 0.18 -13.74
CA ASP A 92 26.37 -0.41 -14.46
C ASP A 92 26.65 -1.88 -14.09
N GLY A 93 25.83 -2.45 -13.19
CA GLY A 93 25.94 -3.82 -12.70
C GLY A 93 26.89 -4.00 -11.52
N THR A 94 27.52 -2.92 -11.02
CA THR A 94 28.46 -3.00 -9.89
C THR A 94 27.78 -2.84 -8.53
N ASN A 95 26.59 -2.22 -8.49
CA ASN A 95 25.87 -1.97 -7.24
C ASN A 95 24.72 -2.96 -7.05
N SER A 96 24.87 -3.89 -6.11
CA SER A 96 23.84 -4.89 -5.77
C SER A 96 22.58 -4.31 -5.13
N SER A 97 22.61 -3.05 -4.72
CA SER A 97 21.46 -2.35 -4.13
C SER A 97 20.51 -1.79 -5.21
N LEU A 98 20.94 -1.81 -6.47
CA LEU A 98 20.15 -1.35 -7.61
C LEU A 98 19.47 -2.53 -8.31
N PRO A 99 18.23 -2.36 -8.79
CA PRO A 99 17.65 -3.31 -9.72
C PRO A 99 18.47 -3.37 -11.03
N PRO A 100 18.48 -4.52 -11.74
CA PRO A 100 19.11 -4.60 -13.05
C PRO A 100 18.40 -3.67 -14.03
N ASN A 101 19.15 -3.13 -15.01
CA ASN A 101 18.53 -2.36 -16.10
C ASN A 101 17.52 -3.21 -16.87
N GLY A 102 16.46 -2.57 -17.36
CA GLY A 102 15.43 -3.22 -18.16
C GLY A 102 14.02 -2.88 -17.68
N VAL A 103 13.05 -3.68 -18.14
CA VAL A 103 11.64 -3.47 -17.83
C VAL A 103 11.15 -4.55 -16.86
N ALA A 104 10.49 -4.12 -15.79
CA ALA A 104 9.80 -5.00 -14.85
C ALA A 104 8.31 -4.62 -14.78
N LEU A 105 7.45 -5.64 -14.74
CA LEU A 105 6.01 -5.46 -14.55
C LEU A 105 5.62 -5.93 -13.16
N LYS A 106 4.84 -5.11 -12.46
CA LYS A 106 4.18 -5.47 -11.20
C LYS A 106 2.72 -5.10 -11.25
N LYS A 107 1.89 -5.84 -10.54
CA LYS A 107 0.45 -5.59 -10.45
C LYS A 107 0.08 -5.30 -9.02
N PHE A 108 -0.62 -4.18 -8.80
CA PHE A 108 -1.08 -3.78 -7.48
C PHE A 108 -2.55 -3.44 -7.48
N ARG A 109 -3.18 -3.56 -6.31
CA ARG A 109 -4.52 -3.06 -6.05
C ARG A 109 -4.57 -2.43 -4.67
N ASP A 110 -5.51 -1.51 -4.49
CA ASP A 110 -5.96 -1.15 -3.15
C ASP A 110 -6.89 -2.25 -2.63
N SER A 111 -6.63 -2.69 -1.40
CA SER A 111 -7.40 -3.71 -0.71
C SER A 111 -7.70 -3.23 0.69
N LEU A 112 -8.81 -2.52 0.89
CA LEU A 112 -9.21 -2.02 2.22
C LEU A 112 -8.09 -1.18 2.87
N GLY A 113 -7.48 -0.25 2.14
CA GLY A 113 -6.42 0.62 2.65
C GLY A 113 -5.02 0.02 2.61
N TYR A 114 -4.86 -1.18 2.05
CA TYR A 114 -3.56 -1.80 1.81
C TYR A 114 -3.21 -1.78 0.33
N LEU A 115 -1.97 -1.41 -0.01
CA LEU A 115 -1.42 -1.63 -1.35
C LEU A 115 -0.90 -3.07 -1.42
N VAL A 116 -1.56 -3.92 -2.21
CA VAL A 116 -1.29 -5.36 -2.26
C VAL A 116 -0.97 -5.79 -3.69
N ASP A 117 0.03 -6.65 -3.86
CA ASP A 117 0.34 -7.24 -5.17
C ASP A 117 -0.50 -8.48 -5.52
N GLU A 118 -0.31 -9.03 -6.71
CA GLU A 118 -1.02 -10.23 -7.17
C GLU A 118 -0.66 -11.51 -6.36
N GLY A 119 0.49 -11.50 -5.67
CA GLY A 119 0.92 -12.58 -4.77
C GLY A 119 0.41 -12.41 -3.34
N GLY A 120 -0.35 -11.36 -3.04
CA GLY A 120 -0.85 -11.06 -1.69
C GLY A 120 0.16 -10.35 -0.80
N ILE A 121 1.32 -9.93 -1.32
CA ILE A 121 2.31 -9.19 -0.54
C ILE A 121 1.80 -7.77 -0.31
N ILE A 122 1.82 -7.34 0.95
CA ILE A 122 1.44 -5.97 1.32
C ILE A 122 2.67 -5.05 1.20
N TYR A 123 2.55 -3.97 0.44
CA TYR A 123 3.60 -2.95 0.30
C TYR A 123 3.35 -1.74 1.20
N PHE A 124 2.09 -1.36 1.42
CA PHE A 124 1.79 -0.22 2.29
C PHE A 124 0.44 -0.40 2.97
N SER A 125 0.28 0.23 4.13
CA SER A 125 -0.98 0.33 4.87
C SER A 125 -1.24 1.79 5.20
N THR A 126 -2.47 2.26 4.97
CA THR A 126 -2.97 3.55 5.47
C THR A 126 -3.74 3.41 6.78
N LEU A 127 -3.85 2.18 7.31
CA LEU A 127 -4.71 1.85 8.45
C LEU A 127 -3.92 1.44 9.69
N ASN A 128 -4.60 1.56 10.83
CA ASN A 128 -4.19 1.07 12.16
C ASN A 128 -2.76 1.48 12.55
N PRO A 129 -2.51 2.78 12.78
CA PRO A 129 -1.21 3.24 13.25
C PRO A 129 -0.73 2.48 14.49
N ASN A 130 0.57 2.21 14.54
CA ASN A 130 1.25 1.45 15.59
C ASN A 130 0.84 -0.03 15.70
N GLN A 131 0.03 -0.55 14.78
CA GLN A 131 -0.28 -1.98 14.69
C GLN A 131 0.58 -2.66 13.63
N GLU A 132 1.23 -3.76 14.02
CA GLU A 132 2.03 -4.57 13.09
C GLU A 132 1.12 -5.43 12.19
N TYR A 133 1.47 -5.54 10.92
CA TYR A 133 0.81 -6.42 9.96
C TYR A 133 1.83 -7.30 9.24
N LEU A 134 1.47 -8.56 8.99
CA LEU A 134 2.31 -9.49 8.23
C LEU A 134 2.29 -9.07 6.76
N ARG A 135 3.48 -8.82 6.19
CA ARG A 135 3.63 -8.48 4.76
C ARG A 135 3.82 -9.70 3.90
N LYS A 136 4.70 -10.58 4.35
CA LYS A 136 5.15 -11.76 3.62
C LYS A 136 5.82 -12.74 4.58
N GLU A 137 5.44 -14.00 4.48
CA GLU A 137 6.15 -15.10 5.12
C GLU A 137 7.47 -15.38 4.40
N GLY A 138 8.54 -15.62 5.16
CA GLY A 138 9.87 -15.78 4.60
C GLY A 138 10.63 -16.98 5.19
N VAL A 139 11.68 -17.39 4.48
CA VAL A 139 12.62 -18.40 4.99
C VAL A 139 13.64 -17.68 5.86
N GLY A 140 13.67 -18.01 7.16
CA GLY A 140 14.57 -17.43 8.16
C GLY A 140 13.99 -16.23 8.92
N PHE A 141 13.10 -15.44 8.30
CA PHE A 141 12.30 -14.43 8.99
C PHE A 141 11.04 -14.06 8.22
N ASP A 142 9.99 -13.70 8.95
CA ASP A 142 8.78 -13.11 8.40
C ASP A 142 8.93 -11.60 8.32
N SER A 143 8.46 -11.00 7.22
CA SER A 143 8.48 -9.55 7.05
C SER A 143 7.17 -8.92 7.55
N TYR A 144 7.31 -7.90 8.38
CA TYR A 144 6.20 -7.11 8.92
C TYR A 144 6.29 -5.66 8.47
N GLY A 145 5.13 -5.00 8.45
CA GLY A 145 4.99 -3.58 8.29
C GLY A 145 4.32 -2.97 9.52
N LEU A 146 4.56 -1.69 9.76
CA LEU A 146 3.91 -0.89 10.79
C LEU A 146 3.76 0.55 10.27
N LEU A 147 2.54 1.06 10.26
CA LEU A 147 2.26 2.47 9.97
C LEU A 147 2.60 3.32 11.20
N LYS A 148 3.42 4.34 11.02
CA LYS A 148 3.68 5.36 12.07
C LYS A 148 2.46 6.27 12.22
N GLU A 149 2.16 6.63 13.46
CA GLU A 149 1.10 7.59 13.77
C GLU A 149 1.44 9.03 13.33
N SER A 150 2.72 9.40 13.41
CA SER A 150 3.19 10.72 12.97
C SER A 150 3.38 10.77 11.45
N LEU A 151 2.88 11.84 10.84
CA LEU A 151 3.23 12.21 9.47
C LEU A 151 4.64 12.82 9.41
N GLU A 152 5.30 12.66 8.27
CA GLU A 152 6.62 13.25 8.00
C GLU A 152 6.54 14.27 6.86
N SER A 153 7.20 15.41 7.01
CA SER A 153 7.39 16.37 5.93
C SER A 153 8.68 16.02 5.18
N LEU A 154 8.57 15.78 3.87
CA LEU A 154 9.70 15.41 3.03
C LEU A 154 9.84 16.37 1.86
N ASN A 155 11.05 16.88 1.64
CA ASN A 155 11.43 17.67 0.48
C ASN A 155 12.22 16.79 -0.48
N THR A 156 11.82 16.80 -1.74
CA THR A 156 12.47 16.09 -2.85
C THR A 156 12.52 17.01 -4.07
N PRO A 157 13.25 16.65 -5.15
CA PRO A 157 13.21 17.42 -6.38
C PRO A 157 11.79 17.61 -6.96
N ALA A 158 10.87 16.68 -6.68
CA ALA A 158 9.48 16.76 -7.12
C ALA A 158 8.61 17.73 -6.30
N GLY A 159 9.10 18.23 -5.16
CA GLY A 159 8.37 19.14 -4.29
C GLY A 159 8.41 18.77 -2.81
N ASN A 160 7.50 19.38 -2.04
CA ASN A 160 7.34 19.16 -0.60
C ASN A 160 6.06 18.36 -0.34
N PHE A 161 6.16 17.32 0.47
CA PHE A 161 5.07 16.37 0.70
C PHE A 161 4.85 16.16 2.20
N ILE A 162 3.58 16.04 2.60
CA ILE A 162 3.22 15.47 3.89
C ILE A 162 2.94 13.99 3.67
N CYS A 163 3.66 13.15 4.40
CA CYS A 163 3.75 11.73 4.10
C CYS A 163 3.34 10.86 5.28
N SER A 164 2.66 9.75 4.96
CA SER A 164 2.51 8.61 5.84
C SER A 164 3.72 7.68 5.69
N VAL A 165 4.14 7.05 6.80
CA VAL A 165 5.38 6.26 6.84
C VAL A 165 5.10 4.86 7.35
N ASN A 166 5.37 3.87 6.51
CA ASN A 166 5.42 2.47 6.92
C ASN A 166 6.86 2.03 7.19
N VAL A 167 7.09 1.47 8.37
CA VAL A 167 8.36 0.85 8.75
C VAL A 167 8.27 -0.65 8.46
N TRP A 168 9.25 -1.18 7.75
CA TRP A 168 9.40 -2.59 7.46
C TRP A 168 10.55 -3.18 8.28
N PHE A 169 10.32 -4.38 8.81
CA PHE A 169 11.31 -5.13 9.58
C PHE A 169 11.03 -6.62 9.51
N GLY A 170 12.02 -7.43 9.85
CA GLY A 170 11.89 -8.88 9.98
C GLY A 170 11.64 -9.30 11.42
N LYS A 171 10.91 -10.40 11.63
CA LYS A 171 10.91 -11.15 12.89
C LYS A 171 11.51 -12.52 12.67
N LEU A 172 12.49 -12.88 13.51
CA LEU A 172 13.14 -14.19 13.52
C LEU A 172 12.21 -15.23 14.17
N GLU A 173 12.57 -16.51 14.06
CA GLU A 173 11.79 -17.63 14.63
C GLU A 173 11.59 -17.53 16.15
N ASP A 174 12.52 -16.90 16.86
CA ASP A 174 12.43 -16.66 18.30
C ASP A 174 11.55 -15.45 18.68
N GLY A 175 10.96 -14.79 17.69
CA GLY A 175 10.11 -13.60 17.83
C GLY A 175 10.88 -12.28 17.96
N SER A 176 12.21 -12.32 18.02
CA SER A 176 13.03 -11.10 18.05
C SER A 176 13.00 -10.38 16.70
N LYS A 177 13.23 -9.06 16.71
CA LYS A 177 13.27 -8.26 15.47
C LYS A 177 14.66 -8.34 14.85
N ALA A 178 14.72 -8.62 13.55
CA ALA A 178 15.95 -8.51 12.78
C ALA A 178 16.51 -7.07 12.86
N PRO A 179 17.82 -6.85 12.71
CA PRO A 179 18.42 -5.53 12.83
C PRO A 179 17.87 -4.48 11.85
N PHE A 180 17.59 -4.87 10.61
CA PHE A 180 17.25 -3.93 9.54
C PHE A 180 15.95 -3.17 9.75
N ARG A 181 15.90 -1.93 9.28
CA ARG A 181 14.69 -1.10 9.22
C ARG A 181 14.64 -0.41 7.88
N ASP A 182 13.61 -0.73 7.10
CA ASP A 182 13.31 -0.03 5.86
C ASP A 182 12.05 0.80 5.99
N TYR A 183 11.99 1.88 5.22
CA TYR A 183 10.90 2.83 5.26
C TYR A 183 10.27 2.92 3.88
N ASN A 184 8.95 2.90 3.83
CA ASN A 184 8.18 3.22 2.64
C ASN A 184 7.33 4.43 3.00
N ILE A 185 7.49 5.48 2.22
CA ILE A 185 6.98 6.82 2.51
C ILE A 185 6.08 7.22 1.36
N TYR A 186 4.80 7.45 1.65
CA TYR A 186 3.78 7.76 0.65
C TYR A 186 3.08 9.07 1.00
N SER A 187 2.69 9.81 -0.02
CA SER A 187 1.81 10.98 0.11
C SER A 187 0.48 10.68 -0.58
N GLU A 188 -0.60 11.14 0.04
CA GLU A 188 -1.96 10.96 -0.47
C GLU A 188 -2.10 11.56 -1.87
N GLU A 189 -2.83 10.86 -2.75
CA GLU A 189 -3.06 11.21 -4.16
C GLU A 189 -1.81 11.27 -5.06
N ILE A 190 -0.60 11.15 -4.51
CA ILE A 190 0.66 11.11 -5.26
C ILE A 190 1.23 9.70 -5.31
N GLY A 191 1.08 8.91 -4.24
CA GLY A 191 1.70 7.60 -4.11
C GLY A 191 3.07 7.66 -3.44
N GLN A 192 4.02 6.84 -3.90
CA GLN A 192 5.31 6.64 -3.23
C GLN A 192 6.25 7.83 -3.45
N ILE A 193 6.78 8.39 -2.36
CA ILE A 193 7.71 9.53 -2.38
C ILE A 193 9.15 9.06 -2.14
N LYS A 194 9.34 8.11 -1.22
CA LYS A 194 10.67 7.59 -0.87
C LYS A 194 10.59 6.15 -0.34
N THR A 195 11.61 5.37 -0.67
CA THR A 195 11.87 4.07 -0.02
C THR A 195 13.34 3.92 0.33
N THR A 196 13.61 3.22 1.43
CA THR A 196 14.97 2.85 1.84
C THR A 196 15.20 1.35 1.69
N TYR A 197 16.46 0.96 1.57
CA TYR A 197 16.87 -0.43 1.42
C TYR A 197 18.02 -0.78 2.38
N SER A 198 17.82 -1.83 3.16
CA SER A 198 18.78 -2.32 4.14
C SER A 198 19.17 -3.76 3.86
N PHE A 199 20.35 -4.16 4.33
CA PHE A 199 20.65 -5.58 4.50
C PHE A 199 20.03 -6.10 5.79
N ALA A 200 19.52 -7.33 5.76
CA ALA A 200 18.82 -7.93 6.90
C ALA A 200 19.62 -7.87 8.22
N SER A 201 20.95 -7.94 8.13
CA SER A 201 21.88 -7.95 9.27
C SER A 201 22.34 -6.57 9.74
N VAL A 202 21.97 -5.48 9.04
CA VAL A 202 22.51 -4.13 9.29
C VAL A 202 21.38 -3.18 9.67
N PRO A 203 21.48 -2.44 10.79
CA PRO A 203 20.41 -1.54 11.23
C PRO A 203 20.29 -0.26 10.39
N LEU A 204 21.35 0.13 9.68
CA LEU A 204 21.37 1.29 8.80
C LEU A 204 21.04 0.86 7.36
N TYR A 205 20.06 1.52 6.74
CA TYR A 205 19.78 1.36 5.32
C TYR A 205 20.94 1.92 4.48
N ARG A 206 21.25 1.23 3.39
CA ARG A 206 22.40 1.48 2.51
C ARG A 206 22.04 2.26 1.26
N ALA A 207 20.79 2.21 0.83
CA ALA A 207 20.32 2.91 -0.35
C ALA A 207 18.95 3.54 -0.13
N GLU A 208 18.66 4.53 -0.94
CA GLU A 208 17.36 5.19 -1.02
C GLU A 208 16.91 5.29 -2.46
N ARG A 209 15.60 5.26 -2.68
CA ARG A 209 14.94 5.62 -3.93
C ARG A 209 14.02 6.79 -3.65
N ILE A 210 14.24 7.93 -4.31
CA ILE A 210 13.57 9.20 -4.02
C ILE A 210 12.85 9.69 -5.28
N LEU A 211 11.64 10.23 -5.12
CA LEU A 211 10.86 10.82 -6.19
C LEU A 211 11.54 12.08 -6.75
N VAL A 212 11.74 12.12 -8.07
CA VAL A 212 12.35 13.25 -8.78
C VAL A 212 11.30 14.06 -9.52
N SER A 213 10.34 13.38 -10.16
CA SER A 213 9.22 14.02 -10.86
C SER A 213 8.05 13.05 -10.99
N TYR A 214 6.86 13.57 -11.27
CA TYR A 214 5.68 12.77 -11.55
C TYR A 214 4.75 13.51 -12.52
N ASP A 215 3.88 12.75 -13.16
CA ASP A 215 2.80 13.25 -14.01
C ASP A 215 1.55 12.42 -13.72
N LEU A 216 0.52 13.07 -13.17
CA LEU A 216 -0.76 12.43 -12.84
C LEU A 216 -1.80 12.88 -13.85
N ASN A 217 -2.43 11.91 -14.51
CA ASN A 217 -3.54 12.20 -15.39
C ASN A 217 -4.73 12.66 -14.56
N ASN A 218 -5.20 13.88 -14.81
CA ASN A 218 -6.47 14.39 -14.26
C ASN A 218 -7.67 13.69 -14.90
#